data_AF-A0A0Q6EFY3-F1
#
_entry.id   AF-A0A0Q6EFY3-F1
#
_cell.length_a   1.000
_cell.length_b   1.000
_cell.length_c   1.000
_cell.angle_alpha   90.00
_cell.angle_beta   90.00
_cell.angle_gamma   90.00
#
_symmetry.space_group_name_H-M   'P 1'
#
loop_
_entity.id
_entity.type
_entity.pdbx_description
1 polymer ?
#
loop_
_entity_poly.entity_id
_entity_poly.type
_entity_poly.pdbx_seq_one_letter_code
_entity_poly.pdbx_strand_id
1 'polypeptide(L)'
;MRLCSCPPSDAVLEEAGRNRRDWTGTPKPQPTGWLISVLVSILAAAALALFLQYAPDASTLFREDGPIETLQAAVLVVVAGLFAVGFRRSAGSRAFFCLLAAYACIFAVTREIPRCGSAFVGGEVCLPSSWKRAVVLGASALAVLALVLRPLDWRAVLRPSNIFWVWPSAIVLGFLVSAEALESLVYYSAIEEFLELVAYFHLGFIAVSILRQPVLR
;
A
#
# COMPACT_ATOMS: atom_id res chain seq x y z
N MET A 1 -38.77 -30.07 -27.92
CA MET A 1 -38.67 -29.96 -26.44
C MET A 1 -37.82 -28.74 -26.10
N ARG A 2 -38.43 -27.67 -25.55
CA ARG A 2 -37.66 -26.57 -24.95
C ARG A 2 -37.50 -26.90 -23.46
N LEU A 3 -36.28 -27.12 -23.01
CA LEU A 3 -35.98 -27.29 -21.59
C LEU A 3 -36.19 -25.93 -20.91
N CYS A 4 -37.22 -25.83 -20.06
CA CYS A 4 -37.39 -24.70 -19.16
C CYS A 4 -36.23 -24.70 -18.18
N SER A 5 -35.27 -23.80 -18.38
CA SER A 5 -34.22 -23.53 -17.41
C SER A 5 -34.84 -22.72 -16.27
N CYS A 6 -34.85 -23.26 -15.06
CA CYS A 6 -35.24 -22.47 -13.89
C CYS A 6 -34.25 -21.31 -13.73
N PRO A 7 -34.72 -20.09 -13.40
CA PRO A 7 -33.81 -18.99 -13.09
C PRO A 7 -32.92 -19.39 -11.90
N PRO A 8 -31.62 -19.03 -11.93
CA PRO A 8 -30.73 -19.33 -10.81
C PRO A 8 -31.25 -18.66 -9.54
N SER A 9 -31.16 -19.36 -8.41
CA SER A 9 -31.55 -18.83 -7.10
C SER A 9 -30.67 -17.63 -6.71
N ASP A 10 -31.21 -16.70 -5.93
CA ASP A 10 -30.51 -15.49 -5.47
C ASP A 10 -29.15 -15.78 -4.81
N ALA A 11 -29.03 -16.89 -4.07
CA ALA A 11 -27.77 -17.33 -3.45
C ALA A 11 -26.64 -17.57 -4.47
N VAL A 12 -26.98 -18.14 -5.64
CA VAL A 12 -26.01 -18.40 -6.73
C VAL A 12 -25.56 -17.09 -7.37
N LEU A 13 -26.47 -16.13 -7.50
CA LEU A 13 -26.17 -14.80 -8.02
C LEU A 13 -25.28 -14.00 -7.04
N GLU A 14 -25.55 -14.07 -5.74
CA GLU A 14 -24.72 -13.46 -4.69
C GLU A 14 -23.31 -14.06 -4.64
N GLU A 15 -23.20 -15.39 -4.70
CA GLU A 15 -21.91 -16.08 -4.69
C GLU A 15 -21.09 -15.76 -5.95
N ALA A 16 -21.73 -15.71 -7.13
CA ALA A 16 -21.10 -15.25 -8.36
C ALA A 16 -20.65 -13.77 -8.29
N GLY A 17 -21.42 -12.91 -7.62
CA GLY A 17 -21.05 -11.50 -7.37
C GLY A 17 -19.92 -11.34 -6.35
N ARG A 18 -19.80 -12.26 -5.39
CA ARG A 18 -18.69 -12.29 -4.42
C ARG A 18 -17.40 -12.78 -5.08
N ASN A 19 -17.46 -13.85 -5.87
CA ASN A 19 -16.30 -14.39 -6.59
C ASN A 19 -15.71 -13.40 -7.60
N ARG A 20 -16.54 -12.57 -8.23
CA ARG A 20 -16.09 -11.49 -9.13
C ARG A 20 -15.39 -10.32 -8.42
N ARG A 21 -15.64 -10.17 -7.11
CA ARG A 21 -15.02 -9.11 -6.27
C ARG A 21 -13.78 -9.60 -5.51
N ASP A 22 -13.52 -10.90 -5.50
CA ASP A 22 -12.34 -11.51 -4.91
C ASP A 22 -11.28 -11.83 -5.98
N TRP A 23 -10.11 -12.35 -5.58
CA TRP A 23 -9.01 -12.70 -6.46
C TRP A 23 -9.35 -13.81 -7.46
N THR A 24 -10.18 -14.78 -7.04
CA THR A 24 -10.51 -15.97 -7.83
C THR A 24 -11.19 -15.63 -9.17
N GLY A 25 -11.86 -14.48 -9.26
CA GLY A 25 -12.46 -13.98 -10.50
C GLY A 25 -11.53 -13.12 -11.36
N THR A 26 -10.25 -12.94 -10.99
CA THR A 26 -9.33 -12.01 -11.65
C THR A 26 -8.10 -12.69 -12.25
N PRO A 27 -7.56 -12.19 -13.38
CA PRO A 27 -6.31 -12.70 -13.94
C PRO A 27 -5.17 -12.58 -12.93
N LYS A 28 -4.30 -13.58 -12.91
CA LYS A 28 -3.10 -13.53 -12.07
C LYS A 28 -2.15 -12.43 -12.55
N PRO A 29 -1.52 -11.69 -11.62
CA PRO A 29 -0.35 -10.86 -11.86
C PRO A 29 0.68 -11.47 -12.82
N GLN A 30 0.94 -10.82 -13.96
CA GLN A 30 1.99 -11.23 -14.91
C GLN A 30 3.31 -10.53 -14.56
N PRO A 31 4.46 -11.25 -14.47
CA PRO A 31 5.72 -10.66 -14.02
C PRO A 31 6.18 -9.43 -14.81
N THR A 32 5.98 -9.43 -16.13
CA THR A 32 6.40 -8.35 -17.03
C THR A 32 5.77 -7.00 -16.66
N GLY A 33 4.47 -6.96 -16.37
CA GLY A 33 3.79 -5.74 -15.97
C GLY A 33 4.33 -5.17 -14.65
N TRP A 34 4.72 -6.04 -13.72
CA TRP A 34 5.27 -5.62 -12.43
C TRP A 34 6.70 -5.11 -12.55
N LEU A 35 7.54 -5.75 -13.36
CA LEU A 35 8.88 -5.24 -13.67
C LEU A 35 8.83 -3.85 -14.32
N ILE A 36 7.87 -3.62 -15.22
CA ILE A 36 7.63 -2.29 -15.80
C ILE A 36 7.25 -1.29 -14.71
N SER A 37 6.34 -1.65 -13.80
CA SER A 37 5.96 -0.75 -12.69
C SER A 37 7.12 -0.45 -11.73
N VAL A 38 8.06 -1.38 -11.53
CA VAL A 38 9.29 -1.13 -10.77
C VAL A 38 10.14 -0.09 -11.49
N LEU A 39 10.40 -0.28 -12.79
CA LEU A 39 11.16 0.68 -13.57
C LEU A 39 10.51 2.07 -13.54
N VAL A 40 9.19 2.15 -13.71
CA VAL A 40 8.47 3.43 -13.62
C VAL A 40 8.57 4.04 -12.23
N SER A 41 8.53 3.23 -11.16
CA SER A 41 8.68 3.73 -9.78
C SER A 41 10.07 4.28 -9.52
N ILE A 42 11.12 3.61 -10.01
CA ILE A 42 12.50 4.10 -9.97
C ILE A 42 12.64 5.42 -10.74
N LEU A 43 12.12 5.48 -11.96
CA LEU A 43 12.17 6.68 -12.79
C LEU A 43 11.37 7.83 -12.17
N ALA A 44 10.23 7.55 -11.54
CA ALA A 44 9.42 8.55 -10.84
C ALA A 44 10.14 9.11 -9.61
N ALA A 45 10.75 8.23 -8.79
CA ALA A 45 11.57 8.65 -7.65
C ALA A 45 12.78 9.48 -8.12
N ALA A 46 13.48 9.04 -9.16
CA ALA A 46 14.61 9.78 -9.73
C ALA A 46 14.18 11.13 -10.31
N ALA A 47 13.08 11.18 -11.06
CA ALA A 47 12.56 12.42 -11.62
C ALA A 47 12.16 13.41 -10.52
N LEU A 48 11.55 12.92 -9.43
CA LEU A 48 11.20 13.73 -8.27
C LEU A 48 12.46 14.23 -7.54
N ALA A 49 13.45 13.37 -7.31
CA ALA A 49 14.74 13.75 -6.75
C ALA A 49 15.43 14.84 -7.58
N LEU A 50 15.49 14.66 -8.91
CA LEU A 50 16.06 15.63 -9.85
C LEU A 50 15.25 16.93 -9.91
N PHE A 51 13.92 16.87 -9.78
CA PHE A 51 13.09 18.07 -9.72
C PHE A 51 13.37 18.87 -8.44
N LEU A 52 13.52 18.18 -7.31
CA LEU A 52 13.79 18.77 -6.01
C LEU A 52 15.25 19.21 -5.84
N GLN A 53 16.21 18.66 -6.60
CA GLN A 53 17.62 19.08 -6.53
C GLN A 53 17.86 20.54 -6.98
N TYR A 54 16.90 21.12 -7.72
CA TYR A 54 16.94 22.53 -8.12
C TYR A 54 16.39 23.45 -7.01
N ALA A 55 15.95 22.88 -5.87
CA ALA A 55 15.65 23.65 -4.68
C ALA A 55 16.94 24.15 -4.02
N PRO A 56 16.91 25.32 -3.36
CA PRO A 56 18.10 25.93 -2.73
C PRO A 56 18.85 25.02 -1.73
N ASP A 57 18.16 24.03 -1.15
CA ASP A 57 18.67 23.16 -0.08
C ASP A 57 18.70 21.67 -0.48
N ALA A 58 19.13 21.35 -1.70
CA ALA A 58 19.15 19.97 -2.22
C ALA A 58 19.93 18.96 -1.34
N SER A 59 20.96 19.42 -0.62
CA SER A 59 21.75 18.56 0.28
C SER A 59 21.03 18.19 1.58
N THR A 60 19.95 18.88 1.94
CA THR A 60 19.13 18.56 3.11
C THR A 60 17.90 17.74 2.76
N LEU A 61 17.59 17.58 1.47
CA LEU A 61 16.36 16.94 1.00
C LEU A 61 16.23 15.47 1.43
N PHE A 62 17.34 14.74 1.32
CA PHE A 62 17.45 13.30 1.59
C PHE A 62 18.22 12.99 2.89
N ARG A 63 18.27 13.96 3.79
CA ARG A 63 18.79 13.74 5.14
C ARG A 63 17.71 13.04 5.97
N GLU A 64 18.12 12.26 6.96
CA GLU A 64 17.23 11.79 8.03
C GLU A 64 16.46 12.97 8.63
N ASP A 65 15.17 12.78 8.88
CA ASP A 65 14.16 13.77 9.26
C ASP A 65 14.05 14.94 8.25
N GLY A 66 14.27 14.64 6.97
CA GLY A 66 14.31 15.59 5.86
C GLY A 66 12.99 15.76 5.10
N PRO A 67 12.87 16.77 4.22
CA PRO A 67 11.59 17.16 3.61
C PRO A 67 10.98 16.06 2.75
N ILE A 68 11.82 15.12 2.28
CA ILE A 68 11.38 13.98 1.50
C ILE A 68 10.46 13.07 2.30
N GLU A 69 10.69 12.88 3.60
CA GLU A 69 9.86 12.01 4.45
C GLU A 69 8.43 12.55 4.57
N THR A 70 8.26 13.88 4.62
CA THR A 70 6.93 14.51 4.57
C THR A 70 6.21 14.19 3.25
N LEU A 71 6.94 14.19 2.14
CA LEU A 71 6.39 13.83 0.83
C LEU A 71 6.08 12.33 0.75
N GLN A 72 6.94 11.47 1.29
CA GLN A 72 6.70 10.03 1.41
C GLN A 72 5.45 9.74 2.25
N ALA A 73 5.29 10.41 3.38
CA ALA A 73 4.08 10.35 4.20
C ALA A 73 2.84 10.76 3.42
N ALA A 74 2.90 11.84 2.62
CA ALA A 74 1.79 12.26 1.77
C ALA A 74 1.44 11.20 0.71
N VAL A 75 2.45 10.61 0.05
CA VAL A 75 2.27 9.50 -0.89
C VAL A 75 1.59 8.31 -0.20
N LEU A 76 2.07 7.92 0.98
CA LEU A 76 1.50 6.82 1.76
C LEU A 76 0.03 7.08 2.16
N VAL A 77 -0.33 8.31 2.54
CA VAL A 77 -1.73 8.68 2.81
C VAL A 77 -2.61 8.48 1.58
N VAL A 78 -2.14 8.92 0.40
CA VAL A 78 -2.86 8.72 -0.87
C VAL A 78 -3.01 7.23 -1.16
N VAL A 79 -1.94 6.46 -1.04
CA VAL A 79 -1.94 5.01 -1.27
C VAL A 79 -2.86 4.27 -0.29
N ALA A 80 -2.85 4.65 0.99
CA ALA A 80 -3.78 4.14 1.99
C ALA A 80 -5.24 4.41 1.60
N GLY A 81 -5.54 5.62 1.09
CA GLY A 81 -6.84 5.97 0.56
C GLY A 81 -7.26 5.10 -0.63
N LEU A 82 -6.34 4.84 -1.57
CA LEU A 82 -6.59 3.96 -2.72
C LEU A 82 -6.90 2.53 -2.26
N PHE A 83 -6.16 2.00 -1.28
CA PHE A 83 -6.47 0.70 -0.68
C PHE A 83 -7.78 0.70 0.09
N ALA A 84 -8.14 1.77 0.81
CA ALA A 84 -9.44 1.87 1.46
C ALA A 84 -10.60 1.83 0.44
N VAL A 85 -10.43 2.51 -0.71
CA VAL A 85 -11.38 2.39 -1.84
C VAL A 85 -11.39 0.97 -2.40
N GLY A 86 -10.22 0.32 -2.50
CA GLY A 86 -10.08 -1.09 -2.89
C GLY A 86 -10.86 -2.01 -1.96
N PHE A 87 -10.70 -1.87 -0.65
CA PHE A 87 -11.43 -2.62 0.37
C PHE A 87 -12.94 -2.50 0.17
N ARG A 88 -13.45 -1.27 -0.03
CA ARG A 88 -14.89 -1.02 -0.25
C ARG A 88 -15.43 -1.69 -1.52
N ARG A 89 -14.61 -1.80 -2.58
CA ARG A 89 -15.03 -2.34 -3.89
C ARG A 89 -14.84 -3.85 -4.02
N SER A 90 -13.86 -4.42 -3.33
CA SER A 90 -13.48 -5.82 -3.39
C SER A 90 -14.20 -6.65 -2.33
N ALA A 91 -14.06 -7.98 -2.36
CA ALA A 91 -14.58 -8.92 -1.37
C ALA A 91 -13.52 -9.98 -1.02
N GLY A 92 -13.78 -10.78 0.02
CA GLY A 92 -12.94 -11.91 0.39
C GLY A 92 -11.49 -11.54 0.66
N SER A 93 -10.58 -12.33 0.10
CA SER A 93 -9.12 -12.22 0.28
C SER A 93 -8.58 -10.91 -0.27
N ARG A 94 -9.14 -10.41 -1.37
CA ARG A 94 -8.77 -9.11 -1.95
C ARG A 94 -9.14 -7.95 -1.05
N ALA A 95 -10.34 -7.97 -0.47
CA ALA A 95 -10.73 -6.95 0.51
C ALA A 95 -9.79 -6.97 1.72
N PHE A 96 -9.50 -8.15 2.28
CA PHE A 96 -8.59 -8.28 3.41
C PHE A 96 -7.20 -7.71 3.12
N PHE A 97 -6.62 -8.05 1.96
CA PHE A 97 -5.33 -7.51 1.53
C PHE A 97 -5.36 -5.98 1.46
N CYS A 98 -6.40 -5.39 0.86
CA CYS A 98 -6.53 -3.93 0.81
C CYS A 98 -6.64 -3.30 2.20
N LEU A 99 -7.39 -3.93 3.13
CA LEU A 99 -7.49 -3.42 4.50
C LEU A 99 -6.13 -3.45 5.20
N LEU A 100 -5.41 -4.57 5.10
CA LEU A 100 -4.09 -4.75 5.70
C LEU A 100 -3.07 -3.78 5.09
N ALA A 101 -3.07 -3.61 3.78
CA ALA A 101 -2.19 -2.68 3.08
C ALA A 101 -2.48 -1.21 3.46
N ALA A 102 -3.76 -0.82 3.56
CA ALA A 102 -4.14 0.51 4.04
C ALA A 102 -3.65 0.74 5.48
N TYR A 103 -3.84 -0.24 6.37
CA TYR A 103 -3.35 -0.18 7.74
C TYR A 103 -1.82 -0.07 7.81
N ALA A 104 -1.10 -0.88 7.03
CA ALA A 104 0.36 -0.83 6.95
C ALA A 104 0.86 0.53 6.42
N CYS A 105 0.19 1.13 5.43
CA CYS A 105 0.52 2.47 4.95
C CYS A 105 0.36 3.52 6.04
N ILE A 106 -0.72 3.47 6.84
CA ILE A 106 -0.92 4.41 7.96
C ILE A 106 0.17 4.23 9.02
N PHE A 107 0.59 2.98 9.28
CA PHE A 107 1.70 2.73 10.19
C PHE A 107 3.01 3.30 9.64
N ALA A 108 3.30 3.10 8.35
CA ALA A 108 4.46 3.70 7.68
C ALA A 108 4.44 5.23 7.75
N VAL A 109 3.28 5.89 7.59
CA VAL A 109 3.18 7.37 7.81
C VAL A 109 3.67 7.79 9.20
N THR A 110 3.43 6.96 10.23
CA THR A 110 3.93 7.27 11.58
C THR A 110 5.42 6.99 11.77
N ARG A 111 6.04 6.19 10.89
CA ARG A 111 7.49 6.06 10.75
C ARG A 111 8.04 7.34 10.10
N GLU A 112 7.54 7.69 8.91
CA GLU A 112 8.04 8.81 8.10
C GLU A 112 7.90 10.20 8.73
N ILE A 113 6.95 10.42 9.64
CA ILE A 113 6.84 11.75 10.26
C ILE A 113 7.55 11.70 11.61
N PRO A 114 8.61 12.49 11.86
CA PRO A 114 9.36 12.41 13.11
C PRO A 114 8.55 12.84 14.34
N ARG A 115 9.03 12.47 15.53
CA ARG A 115 8.42 12.90 16.79
C ARG A 115 8.79 14.36 17.06
N CYS A 116 7.79 15.21 17.36
CA CYS A 116 8.08 16.57 17.80
C CYS A 116 8.98 16.59 19.06
N GLY A 117 10.08 17.36 18.98
CA GLY A 117 11.09 17.45 20.05
C GLY A 117 12.14 16.32 20.04
N SER A 118 12.18 15.50 18.99
CA SER A 118 13.32 14.63 18.70
C SER A 118 14.57 15.47 18.39
N ALA A 119 15.76 14.97 18.77
CA ALA A 119 17.04 15.61 18.46
C ALA A 119 17.33 15.71 16.95
N PHE A 120 16.58 14.96 16.16
CA PHE A 120 16.71 14.85 14.71
C PHE A 120 15.80 15.84 13.95
N VAL A 121 14.84 16.48 14.63
CA VAL A 121 13.89 17.43 13.99
C VAL A 121 14.58 18.73 13.58
N GLY A 122 14.84 18.87 12.28
CA GLY A 122 15.53 20.01 11.66
C GLY A 122 14.66 21.22 11.30
N GLY A 123 13.38 21.25 11.71
CA GLY A 123 12.43 22.34 11.40
C GLY A 123 11.19 21.92 10.59
N GLU A 124 10.93 20.63 10.49
CA GLU A 124 9.93 20.05 9.58
C GLU A 124 8.59 19.68 10.24
N VAL A 125 7.69 19.10 9.44
CA VAL A 125 6.43 18.54 9.94
C VAL A 125 6.75 17.41 10.91
N CYS A 126 6.34 17.58 12.16
CA CYS A 126 6.50 16.59 13.20
C CYS A 126 5.14 16.20 13.79
N LEU A 127 5.07 15.01 14.38
CA LEU A 127 3.91 14.52 15.11
C LEU A 127 4.23 14.38 16.59
N PRO A 128 3.46 14.98 17.51
CA PRO A 128 3.62 14.69 18.94
C PRO A 128 3.33 13.20 19.21
N SER A 129 4.00 12.60 20.21
CA SER A 129 3.82 11.17 20.51
C SER A 129 2.39 10.77 20.89
N SER A 130 1.61 11.69 21.45
CA SER A 130 0.19 11.47 21.68
C SER A 130 -0.56 11.27 20.36
N TRP A 131 -0.24 12.06 19.33
CA TRP A 131 -0.84 11.96 18.01
C TRP A 131 -0.39 10.72 17.24
N LYS A 132 0.90 10.36 17.24
CA LYS A 132 1.35 9.08 16.63
C LYS A 132 0.56 7.89 17.20
N ARG A 133 0.40 7.85 18.54
CA ARG A 133 -0.41 6.82 19.22
C ARG A 133 -1.89 6.90 18.84
N ALA A 134 -2.47 8.09 18.80
CA ALA A 134 -3.87 8.28 18.42
C ALA A 134 -4.16 7.83 16.98
N VAL A 135 -3.26 8.12 16.04
CA VAL A 135 -3.36 7.68 14.64
C VAL A 135 -3.36 6.16 14.54
N VAL A 136 -2.39 5.49 15.19
CA VAL A 136 -2.32 4.02 15.18
C VAL A 136 -3.55 3.41 15.84
N LEU A 137 -3.94 3.87 17.03
CA LEU A 137 -5.12 3.36 17.73
C LEU A 137 -6.41 3.56 16.92
N GLY A 138 -6.57 4.74 16.30
CA GLY A 138 -7.68 5.03 15.42
C GLY A 138 -7.71 4.11 14.20
N ALA A 139 -6.56 3.89 13.56
CA ALA A 139 -6.44 2.96 12.43
C ALA A 139 -6.75 1.51 12.83
N SER A 140 -6.24 1.05 13.98
CA SER A 140 -6.56 -0.28 14.51
C SER A 140 -8.05 -0.43 14.82
N ALA A 141 -8.66 0.56 15.47
CA ALA A 141 -10.09 0.54 15.79
C ALA A 141 -10.95 0.51 14.52
N LEU A 142 -10.60 1.31 13.50
CA LEU A 142 -11.27 1.31 12.20
C LEU A 142 -11.09 -0.02 11.46
N ALA A 143 -9.91 -0.61 11.50
CA ALA A 143 -9.65 -1.91 10.89
C ALA A 143 -10.47 -3.03 11.56
N VAL A 144 -10.52 -3.06 12.90
CA VAL A 144 -11.36 -4.00 13.65
C VAL A 144 -12.84 -3.77 13.33
N LEU A 145 -13.31 -2.53 13.35
CA LEU A 145 -14.69 -2.19 13.01
C LEU A 145 -15.03 -2.63 11.58
N ALA A 146 -14.12 -2.43 10.63
CA ALA A 146 -14.29 -2.88 9.24
C ALA A 146 -14.43 -4.41 9.15
N LEU A 147 -13.65 -5.17 9.93
CA LEU A 147 -13.75 -6.65 9.99
C LEU A 147 -15.03 -7.13 10.69
N VAL A 148 -15.48 -6.42 11.74
CA VAL A 148 -16.73 -6.73 12.46
C VAL A 148 -17.94 -6.48 11.57
N LEU A 149 -18.00 -5.33 10.90
CA LEU A 149 -19.09 -4.98 10.00
C LEU A 149 -19.08 -5.80 8.71
N ARG A 150 -17.92 -6.35 8.35
CA ARG A 150 -17.73 -7.14 7.14
C ARG A 150 -16.93 -8.42 7.43
N PRO A 151 -17.57 -9.41 8.07
CA PRO A 151 -16.90 -10.65 8.41
C PRO A 151 -16.38 -11.33 7.14
N LEU A 152 -15.15 -11.85 7.24
CA LEU A 152 -14.46 -12.54 6.16
C LEU A 152 -14.46 -14.05 6.43
N ASP A 153 -14.52 -14.84 5.37
CA ASP A 153 -14.24 -16.27 5.48
C ASP A 153 -12.73 -16.47 5.59
N TRP A 154 -12.24 -16.63 6.82
CA TRP A 154 -10.82 -16.82 7.11
C TRP A 154 -10.21 -18.02 6.39
N ARG A 155 -10.98 -19.08 6.14
CA ARG A 155 -10.47 -20.24 5.40
C ARG A 155 -10.20 -19.90 3.94
N ALA A 156 -10.99 -19.00 3.35
CA ALA A 156 -10.77 -18.50 2.00
C ALA A 156 -9.60 -17.49 1.94
N VAL A 157 -9.52 -16.59 2.93
CA VAL A 157 -8.45 -15.57 3.04
C VAL A 157 -7.07 -16.19 3.20
N LEU A 158 -6.96 -17.25 4.01
CA LEU A 158 -5.68 -17.90 4.32
C LEU A 158 -5.27 -18.97 3.29
N ARG A 159 -5.97 -19.10 2.16
CA ARG A 159 -5.60 -20.08 1.13
C ARG A 159 -4.21 -19.75 0.58
N PRO A 160 -3.27 -20.71 0.53
CA PRO A 160 -1.95 -20.49 -0.05
C PRO A 160 -1.99 -19.99 -1.49
N SER A 161 -3.02 -20.35 -2.26
CA SER A 161 -3.22 -19.86 -3.62
C SER A 161 -3.23 -18.33 -3.70
N ASN A 162 -3.69 -17.63 -2.66
CA ASN A 162 -3.74 -16.16 -2.64
C ASN A 162 -2.35 -15.52 -2.79
N ILE A 163 -1.27 -16.26 -2.49
CA ILE A 163 0.12 -15.79 -2.68
C ILE A 163 0.39 -15.34 -4.12
N PHE A 164 -0.25 -15.98 -5.10
CA PHE A 164 -0.08 -15.64 -6.52
C PHE A 164 -0.64 -14.27 -6.90
N TRP A 165 -1.45 -13.64 -6.06
CA TRP A 165 -1.97 -12.28 -6.28
C TRP A 165 -1.22 -11.21 -5.48
N VAL A 166 -0.60 -11.60 -4.36
CA VAL A 166 0.09 -10.67 -3.45
C VAL A 166 1.61 -10.66 -3.62
N TRP A 167 2.19 -11.57 -4.42
CA TRP A 167 3.63 -11.61 -4.65
C TRP A 167 4.25 -10.28 -5.14
N PRO A 168 3.56 -9.38 -5.88
CA PRO A 168 4.16 -8.09 -6.23
C PRO A 168 4.54 -7.26 -4.99
N SER A 169 3.85 -7.44 -3.86
CA SER A 169 4.21 -6.79 -2.60
C SER A 169 5.55 -7.27 -2.03
N ALA A 170 6.06 -8.43 -2.44
CA ALA A 170 7.40 -8.88 -2.06
C ALA A 170 8.49 -7.97 -2.64
N ILE A 171 8.22 -7.28 -3.75
CA ILE A 171 9.13 -6.29 -4.34
C ILE A 171 9.21 -5.06 -3.42
N VAL A 172 8.07 -4.58 -2.92
CA VAL A 172 8.02 -3.48 -1.92
C VAL A 172 8.84 -3.85 -0.70
N LEU A 173 8.63 -5.04 -0.14
CA LEU A 173 9.40 -5.54 1.00
C LEU A 173 10.90 -5.63 0.67
N GLY A 174 11.25 -6.09 -0.53
CA GLY A 174 12.64 -6.16 -0.98
C GLY A 174 13.31 -4.77 -0.99
N PHE A 175 12.62 -3.74 -1.47
CA PHE A 175 13.12 -2.36 -1.42
C PHE A 175 13.28 -1.86 0.02
N LEU A 176 12.28 -2.02 0.88
CA LEU A 176 12.35 -1.55 2.27
C LEU A 176 13.45 -2.25 3.08
N VAL A 177 13.57 -3.59 2.94
CA VAL A 177 14.65 -4.34 3.60
C VAL A 177 16.02 -3.94 3.07
N SER A 178 16.12 -3.67 1.76
CA SER A 178 17.38 -3.23 1.14
C SER A 178 17.73 -1.79 1.54
N ALA A 179 16.74 -0.93 1.74
CA ALA A 179 16.90 0.45 2.22
C ALA A 179 17.58 0.44 3.60
N GLU A 180 16.94 -0.21 4.57
CA GLU A 180 17.45 -0.36 5.94
C GLU A 180 18.82 -1.07 5.99
N ALA A 181 18.99 -2.14 5.19
CA ALA A 181 20.26 -2.86 5.13
C ALA A 181 21.39 -1.99 4.57
N LEU A 182 21.13 -1.18 3.54
CA LEU A 182 22.16 -0.30 2.95
C LEU A 182 22.48 0.89 3.85
N GLU A 183 21.48 1.43 4.55
CA GLU A 183 21.70 2.47 5.55
C GLU A 183 22.63 1.95 6.66
N SER A 184 22.31 0.78 7.24
CA SER A 184 23.11 0.19 8.31
C SER A 184 24.54 -0.20 7.91
N LEU A 185 24.79 -0.48 6.63
CA LEU A 185 26.10 -0.89 6.12
C LEU A 185 26.96 0.26 5.60
N VAL A 186 26.34 1.29 5.01
CA VAL A 186 27.03 2.35 4.26
C VAL A 186 26.82 3.74 4.88
N TYR A 187 25.96 3.86 5.91
CA TYR A 187 25.62 5.10 6.62
C TYR A 187 25.19 6.24 5.67
N TYR A 188 24.41 5.89 4.66
CA TYR A 188 24.00 6.81 3.60
C TYR A 188 22.47 6.93 3.56
N SER A 189 21.93 7.80 4.42
CA SER A 189 20.49 8.05 4.58
C SER A 189 19.78 8.31 3.25
N ALA A 190 20.44 8.99 2.30
CA ALA A 190 19.83 9.31 1.02
C ALA A 190 19.48 8.08 0.15
N ILE A 191 20.21 6.97 0.32
CA ILE A 191 19.86 5.71 -0.38
C ILE A 191 18.62 5.08 0.24
N GLU A 192 18.50 5.12 1.58
CA GLU A 192 17.33 4.62 2.27
C GLU A 192 16.08 5.35 1.81
N GLU A 193 16.07 6.67 1.96
CA GLU A 193 14.97 7.55 1.56
C GLU A 193 14.54 7.32 0.10
N PHE A 194 15.51 7.20 -0.80
CA PHE A 194 15.23 6.94 -2.22
C PHE A 194 14.56 5.57 -2.43
N LEU A 195 15.07 4.52 -1.79
CA LEU A 195 14.52 3.17 -1.94
C LEU A 195 13.14 3.04 -1.28
N GLU A 196 12.91 3.69 -0.14
CA GLU A 196 11.60 3.78 0.50
C GLU A 196 10.59 4.50 -0.42
N LEU A 197 10.98 5.63 -1.02
CA LEU A 197 10.14 6.34 -2.00
C LEU A 197 9.80 5.47 -3.24
N VAL A 198 10.76 4.70 -3.76
CA VAL A 198 10.51 3.73 -4.84
C VAL A 198 9.50 2.66 -4.39
N ALA A 199 9.67 2.14 -3.18
CA ALA A 199 8.76 1.16 -2.60
C ALA A 199 7.33 1.71 -2.50
N TYR A 200 7.16 2.96 -2.07
CA TYR A 200 5.87 3.62 -1.90
C TYR A 200 5.18 3.94 -3.23
N PHE A 201 5.93 4.35 -4.27
CA PHE A 201 5.37 4.48 -5.62
C PHE A 201 4.94 3.12 -6.18
N HIS A 202 5.75 2.07 -6.00
CA HIS A 202 5.39 0.73 -6.44
C HIS A 202 4.14 0.20 -5.71
N LEU A 203 4.02 0.50 -4.41
CA LEU A 203 2.82 0.19 -3.62
C LEU A 203 1.59 0.94 -4.14
N GLY A 204 1.74 2.19 -4.58
CA GLY A 204 0.69 2.92 -5.30
C GLY A 204 0.28 2.27 -6.62
N PHE A 205 1.23 1.75 -7.41
CA PHE A 205 0.92 0.95 -8.60
C PHE A 205 0.09 -0.29 -8.27
N ILE A 206 0.42 -1.00 -7.19
CA ILE A 206 -0.37 -2.15 -6.71
C ILE A 206 -1.80 -1.71 -6.37
N ALA A 207 -1.96 -0.61 -5.62
CA ALA A 207 -3.29 -0.10 -5.27
C ALA A 207 -4.12 0.26 -6.51
N VAL A 208 -3.53 0.97 -7.48
CA VAL A 208 -4.19 1.34 -8.73
C VAL A 208 -4.52 0.11 -9.59
N SER A 209 -3.62 -0.87 -9.70
CA SER A 209 -3.89 -2.08 -10.48
C SER A 209 -5.07 -2.85 -9.91
N ILE A 210 -5.17 -2.93 -8.59
CA ILE A 210 -6.33 -3.50 -7.91
C ILE A 210 -7.58 -2.71 -8.27
N LEU A 211 -7.57 -1.38 -8.19
CA LEU A 211 -8.75 -0.58 -8.52
C LEU A 211 -9.21 -0.68 -10.00
N ARG A 212 -8.28 -0.99 -10.91
CA ARG A 212 -8.54 -1.18 -12.34
C ARG A 212 -9.09 -2.56 -12.69
N GLN A 213 -8.89 -3.57 -11.84
CA GLN A 213 -9.45 -4.89 -12.11
C GLN A 213 -10.99 -4.81 -12.10
N PRO A 214 -11.66 -5.30 -13.16
CA PRO A 214 -13.09 -5.15 -13.31
C PRO A 214 -13.83 -5.80 -12.14
N VAL A 215 -14.61 -4.99 -11.46
CA VAL A 215 -15.64 -5.46 -10.54
C VAL A 215 -16.92 -5.52 -11.37
N LEU A 216 -17.11 -6.65 -12.07
CA LEU A 216 -18.32 -6.87 -12.86
C LEU A 216 -19.51 -6.83 -11.88
N ARG A 217 -20.36 -5.79 -12.02
CA ARG A 217 -21.61 -5.64 -11.28
C ARG A 217 -22.62 -6.71 -11.73
#